data_AF-A0A7C7WNC0-F1
#
_entry.id   AF-A0A7C7WNC0-F1
#
_cell.length_a   1.000
_cell.length_b   1.000
_cell.length_c   1.000
_cell.angle_alpha   90.00
_cell.angle_beta   90.00
_cell.angle_gamma   90.00
#
_symmetry.space_group_name_H-M   'P 1'
#
loop_
_entity.id
_entity.type
_entity.pdbx_description
1 polymer ?
#
loop_
_entity_poly.entity_id
_entity_poly.type
_entity_poly.pdbx_seq_one_letter_code
_entity_poly.pdbx_strand_id
1 'polypeptide(L)'
;VVVCTVTALVIIITGTWDPNVDPSAGVQLTSAAFESQISWFPWVLTVAVVLFAFSTMISWSYYGLKCWTFLFGESRAVDYTYKALFLIFVVVAQQVAVVAGKDHDGLVPQAGLV
;
A
#
# COMPACT_ATOMS: atom_id res chain seq x y z
N VAL A 1 -9.16 3.08 -13.45
CA VAL A 1 -10.46 3.79 -13.41
C VAL A 1 -11.58 2.85 -12.99
N VAL A 2 -11.90 1.81 -13.78
CA VAL A 2 -13.03 0.89 -13.48
C VAL A 2 -12.96 0.26 -12.08
N VAL A 3 -11.81 -0.29 -11.68
CA VAL A 3 -11.66 -0.93 -10.36
C VAL A 3 -11.88 0.08 -9.22
N CYS A 4 -11.24 1.24 -9.31
CA CYS A 4 -11.38 2.31 -8.32
C CYS A 4 -12.82 2.86 -8.22
N THR A 5 -13.53 2.94 -9.34
CA THR A 5 -14.94 3.39 -9.35
C THR A 5 -15.87 2.34 -8.74
N VAL A 6 -15.60 1.05 -8.95
CA VAL A 6 -16.42 -0.02 -8.35
C VAL A 6 -16.22 -0.06 -6.83
N THR A 7 -14.97 0.02 -6.35
CA THR A 7 -14.71 0.06 -4.89
C THR A 7 -15.32 1.29 -4.24
N ALA A 8 -15.23 2.46 -4.88
CA ALA A 8 -15.84 3.69 -4.38
C ALA A 8 -17.38 3.59 -4.32
N LEU A 9 -18.02 3.05 -5.35
CA LEU A 9 -19.47 2.85 -5.37
C LEU A 9 -19.93 1.89 -4.27
N VAL A 10 -19.20 0.79 -4.04
CA VAL A 10 -19.53 -0.14 -2.96
C VAL A 10 -19.52 0.56 -1.60
N ILE A 11 -18.45 1.31 -1.30
CA ILE A 11 -18.32 2.05 -0.04
C ILE A 11 -19.46 3.07 0.16
N ILE A 12 -19.87 3.75 -0.92
CA ILE A 12 -20.97 4.73 -0.86
C ILE A 12 -22.31 4.03 -0.61
N ILE A 13 -22.59 2.90 -1.28
CA ILE A 13 -23.87 2.18 -1.16
C ILE A 13 -24.00 1.51 0.22
N THR A 14 -22.91 0.97 0.77
CA THR A 14 -22.91 0.32 2.09
C THR A 14 -23.01 1.32 3.25
N GLY A 15 -22.82 2.62 2.99
CA GLY A 15 -22.93 3.67 4.00
C GLY A 15 -21.86 3.59 5.10
N THR A 16 -20.79 2.82 4.88
CA THR A 16 -19.68 2.62 5.83
C THR A 16 -18.66 3.75 5.80
N TRP A 17 -18.93 4.81 5.04
CA TRP A 17 -18.16 6.04 5.02
C TRP A 17 -18.53 6.91 6.24
N ASP A 18 -17.76 6.79 7.32
CA ASP A 18 -17.88 7.65 8.49
C ASP A 18 -16.81 8.76 8.44
N PRO A 19 -17.18 10.05 8.41
CA PRO A 19 -16.22 11.15 8.40
C PRO A 19 -15.38 11.28 9.69
N ASN A 20 -15.73 10.54 10.75
CA ASN A 20 -14.97 10.49 12.00
C ASN A 20 -13.95 9.35 12.04
N VAL A 21 -14.00 8.42 11.07
CA VAL A 21 -13.01 7.36 10.93
C VAL A 21 -11.81 7.91 10.16
N ASP A 22 -10.63 7.50 10.59
CA ASP A 22 -9.37 7.90 10.00
C ASP A 22 -9.36 7.71 8.45
N PRO A 23 -9.16 8.80 7.67
CA PRO A 23 -9.06 8.72 6.21
C PRO A 23 -7.93 7.81 5.71
N SER A 24 -6.92 7.52 6.55
CA SER A 24 -5.77 6.69 6.21
C SER A 24 -6.11 5.18 6.18
N ALA A 25 -7.22 4.78 6.80
CA ALA A 25 -7.68 3.40 7.00
C ALA A 25 -8.40 2.77 5.79
N GLY A 26 -7.94 3.02 4.55
CA GLY A 26 -8.67 2.67 3.32
C GLY A 26 -8.99 1.17 3.13
N VAL A 27 -8.07 0.28 3.53
CA VAL A 27 -8.29 -1.18 3.47
C VAL A 27 -9.36 -1.62 4.48
N GLN A 28 -9.37 -1.02 5.67
CA GLN A 28 -10.33 -1.33 6.72
C GLN A 28 -11.74 -0.86 6.36
N LEU A 29 -11.86 0.34 5.80
CA LEU A 29 -13.11 0.88 5.23
C LEU A 29 -13.71 -0.07 4.17
N THR A 30 -12.88 -0.58 3.26
CA THR A 30 -13.33 -1.51 2.23
C THR A 30 -13.73 -2.86 2.84
N SER A 31 -12.96 -3.38 3.80
CA SER A 31 -13.32 -4.63 4.49
C SER A 31 -14.64 -4.53 5.25
N ALA A 32 -14.89 -3.42 5.96
CA ALA A 32 -16.12 -3.18 6.70
C ALA A 32 -17.33 -3.02 5.76
N ALA A 33 -17.15 -2.35 4.62
CA ALA A 33 -18.17 -2.24 3.57
C ALA A 33 -18.62 -3.62 3.10
N PHE A 34 -17.68 -4.50 2.75
CA PHE A 34 -18.01 -5.83 2.23
C PHE A 34 -18.46 -6.81 3.33
N GLU A 35 -17.93 -6.70 4.54
CA GLU A 35 -18.35 -7.54 5.68
C GLU A 35 -19.83 -7.34 6.02
N SER A 36 -20.34 -6.11 5.87
CA SER A 36 -21.77 -5.80 6.06
C SER A 36 -22.70 -6.60 5.15
N GLN A 37 -22.21 -7.07 4.00
CA GLN A 37 -22.97 -7.85 3.03
C GLN A 37 -22.60 -9.33 3.06
N ILE A 38 -21.32 -9.65 3.28
CA ILE A 38 -20.76 -11.00 3.21
C ILE A 38 -19.68 -11.16 4.28
N SER A 39 -20.00 -11.87 5.36
CA SER A 39 -19.12 -12.03 6.53
C SER A 39 -17.81 -12.80 6.27
N TRP A 40 -17.73 -13.62 5.22
CA TRP A 40 -16.49 -14.36 4.87
C TRP A 40 -15.55 -13.58 3.93
N PHE A 41 -16.02 -12.50 3.33
CA PHE A 41 -15.28 -11.74 2.33
C PHE A 41 -13.95 -11.13 2.81
N PRO A 42 -13.81 -10.69 4.08
CA PRO A 42 -12.54 -10.15 4.58
C PRO A 42 -11.35 -11.10 4.41
N TRP A 43 -11.55 -12.42 4.59
CA TRP A 43 -10.49 -13.42 4.39
C TRP A 43 -9.99 -13.46 2.94
N VAL A 44 -10.91 -13.36 1.98
CA VAL A 44 -10.54 -13.35 0.56
C VAL A 44 -9.94 -12.00 0.16
N LEU A 45 -10.42 -10.90 0.73
CA LEU A 45 -9.81 -9.59 0.54
C LEU A 45 -8.36 -9.57 1.04
N THR A 46 -8.06 -10.14 2.21
CA THR A 46 -6.69 -10.24 2.72
C THR A 46 -5.79 -11.01 1.74
N VAL A 47 -6.23 -12.17 1.25
CA VAL A 47 -5.47 -12.95 0.26
C VAL A 47 -5.28 -12.15 -1.04
N ALA A 48 -6.33 -11.49 -1.52
CA ALA A 48 -6.27 -10.67 -2.73
C ALA A 48 -5.31 -9.49 -2.59
N VAL A 49 -5.31 -8.78 -1.45
CA VAL A 49 -4.41 -7.65 -1.16
C VAL A 49 -2.96 -8.12 -1.08
N VAL A 50 -2.69 -9.27 -0.45
CA VAL A 50 -1.34 -9.84 -0.39
C VAL A 50 -0.83 -10.18 -1.80
N LEU A 51 -1.64 -10.86 -2.61
CA LEU A 51 -1.28 -11.16 -4.00
C LEU A 51 -1.10 -9.90 -4.85
N PHE A 52 -1.96 -8.90 -4.65
CA PHE A 52 -1.86 -7.60 -5.31
C PHE A 52 -0.57 -6.87 -4.94
N ALA A 53 -0.20 -6.87 -3.65
CA ALA A 53 1.06 -6.30 -3.17
C ALA A 53 2.27 -6.97 -3.83
N PHE A 54 2.30 -8.31 -3.90
CA PHE A 54 3.37 -9.03 -4.59
C PHE A 54 3.45 -8.68 -6.07
N SER A 55 2.31 -8.64 -6.78
CA SER A 55 2.28 -8.28 -8.20
C SER A 55 2.81 -6.87 -8.45
N THR A 56 2.49 -5.93 -7.55
CA THR A 56 2.93 -4.53 -7.64
C THR A 56 4.43 -4.42 -7.39
N MET A 57 4.97 -5.10 -6.37
CA MET A 57 6.41 -5.11 -6.09
C MET A 57 7.21 -5.67 -7.26
N ILE A 58 6.75 -6.78 -7.86
CA ILE A 58 7.42 -7.40 -9.01
C ILE A 58 7.39 -6.46 -10.22
N SER A 59 6.25 -5.85 -10.51
CA SER A 59 6.08 -4.93 -11.65
C SER A 59 6.99 -3.71 -11.51
N TRP A 60 6.99 -3.07 -10.33
CA TRP A 60 7.84 -1.91 -10.06
C TRP A 60 9.33 -2.26 -10.08
N SER A 61 9.71 -3.43 -9.56
CA SER A 61 11.09 -3.90 -9.61
C SER A 61 11.55 -4.15 -11.06
N TYR A 62 10.71 -4.78 -11.88
CA TYR A 62 11.04 -5.06 -13.29
C TYR A 62 11.10 -3.78 -14.13
N TYR A 63 10.10 -2.90 -14.00
CA TYR A 63 10.08 -1.63 -14.74
C TYR A 63 11.23 -0.72 -14.30
N GLY A 64 11.49 -0.60 -13.01
CA GLY A 64 12.57 0.25 -12.51
C GLY A 64 13.95 -0.26 -12.90
N LEU A 65 14.18 -1.58 -12.91
CA LEU A 65 15.45 -2.13 -13.41
C LEU A 65 15.66 -1.78 -14.88
N LYS A 66 14.62 -1.89 -15.72
CA LYS A 66 14.68 -1.53 -17.15
C LYS A 66 14.99 -0.05 -17.35
N CYS A 67 14.37 0.84 -16.57
CA CYS A 67 14.65 2.27 -16.61
C CYS A 67 16.07 2.58 -16.13
N TRP A 68 16.54 1.87 -15.11
CA TRP A 68 17.88 2.06 -14.54
C TRP A 68 18.98 1.60 -15.49
N THR A 69 18.82 0.44 -16.13
CA THR A 69 19.75 -0.04 -17.16
C THR A 69 19.69 0.81 -18.44
N PHE A 70 18.55 1.42 -18.76
CA PHE A 70 18.45 2.39 -19.85
C PHE A 70 19.23 3.68 -19.55
N LEU A 71 19.21 4.17 -18.30
CA LEU A 71 19.85 5.44 -17.93
C LEU A 71 21.37 5.32 -17.71
N PHE A 72 21.83 4.20 -17.13
CA PHE A 72 23.23 4.00 -16.73
C PHE A 72 23.97 2.93 -17.55
N GLY A 73 23.29 2.29 -18.51
CA GLY A 73 23.82 1.18 -19.31
C GLY A 73 23.74 -0.19 -18.61
N GLU A 74 23.97 -1.27 -19.37
CA GLU A 74 24.03 -2.63 -18.82
C GLU A 74 25.41 -2.89 -18.19
N SER A 75 25.47 -2.91 -16.86
CA SER A 75 26.67 -3.25 -16.10
C SER A 75 26.29 -4.03 -14.84
N ARG A 76 27.11 -5.01 -14.44
CA ARG A 76 26.89 -5.78 -13.20
C ARG A 76 26.82 -4.86 -11.96
N ALA A 77 27.55 -3.75 -11.96
CA ALA A 77 27.50 -2.78 -10.87
C ALA A 77 26.16 -2.01 -10.83
N VAL A 78 25.58 -1.74 -12.00
CA VAL A 78 24.29 -1.04 -12.16
C VAL A 78 23.15 -1.92 -11.63
N ASP A 79 23.18 -3.23 -11.92
CA ASP A 79 22.23 -4.23 -11.38
C ASP A 79 22.30 -4.36 -9.84
N TYR A 80 23.51 -4.46 -9.28
CA TYR A 80 23.66 -4.55 -7.81
C TYR A 80 23.23 -3.27 -7.11
N THR A 81 23.50 -2.11 -7.71
CA THR A 81 23.08 -0.81 -7.16
C THR A 81 21.56 -0.70 -7.12
N TYR A 82 20.88 -1.10 -8.20
CA TYR A 82 19.41 -1.07 -8.24
C TYR A 82 18.78 -2.01 -7.20
N LYS A 83 19.31 -3.23 -7.06
CA LYS A 83 18.84 -4.19 -6.04
C LYS A 83 19.05 -3.69 -4.62
N ALA A 84 20.20 -3.06 -4.34
CA ALA A 84 20.48 -2.47 -3.03
C ALA A 84 19.53 -1.30 -2.72
N LEU A 85 19.32 -0.39 -3.68
CA LEU A 85 18.37 0.72 -3.55
C LEU A 85 16.94 0.22 -3.33
N PHE A 86 16.50 -0.79 -4.08
CA PHE A 86 15.17 -1.37 -3.95
C PHE A 86 14.97 -1.98 -2.56
N LEU A 87 15.94 -2.73 -2.04
CA LEU A 87 15.88 -3.29 -0.68
C LEU A 87 15.79 -2.21 0.40
N ILE A 88 16.60 -1.16 0.30
CA ILE A 88 16.55 -0.02 1.24
C ILE A 88 15.17 0.65 1.18
N PHE A 89 14.65 0.90 -0.01
CA PHE A 89 13.35 1.54 -0.18
C PHE A 89 12.21 0.71 0.41
N VAL A 90 12.25 -0.62 0.25
CA VAL A 90 11.28 -1.53 0.86
C VAL A 90 11.35 -1.48 2.39
N VAL A 91 12.55 -1.49 2.97
CA VAL A 91 12.73 -1.39 4.43
C VAL A 91 12.17 -0.07 4.96
N VAL A 92 12.52 1.04 4.34
CA VAL A 92 12.03 2.38 4.72
C VAL A 92 10.51 2.47 4.58
N ALA A 93 9.94 1.96 3.49
CA ALA A 93 8.49 1.96 3.27
C ALA A 93 7.73 1.25 4.40
N GLN A 94 8.26 0.14 4.92
CA GLN A 94 7.66 -0.52 6.09
C GLN A 94 7.81 0.31 7.37
N GLN A 95 8.93 0.99 7.57
CA GLN A 95 9.11 1.85 8.75
C GLN A 95 8.13 3.03 8.75
N VAL A 96 7.94 3.68 7.60
CA VAL A 96 6.99 4.79 7.46
C VAL A 96 5.55 4.33 7.72
N ALA A 97 5.15 3.16 7.20
CA ALA A 97 3.82 2.60 7.45
C ALA A 97 3.59 2.29 8.95
N VAL A 98 4.63 1.80 9.64
CA VAL A 98 4.56 1.50 11.08
C VAL A 98 4.55 2.76 11.94
N VAL A 99 5.23 3.83 11.52
CA VAL A 99 5.21 5.13 12.21
C VAL A 99 3.85 5.80 12.05
N ALA A 100 3.30 5.85 10.84
CA ALA A 100 1.98 6.42 10.59
C ALA A 100 0.88 5.74 11.43
N GLY A 101 0.98 4.43 11.67
CA GLY A 101 0.05 3.71 12.55
C GLY A 101 0.14 4.15 14.02
N LYS A 102 1.30 4.60 14.50
CA LYS A 102 1.47 5.08 15.89
C LYS A 102 0.90 6.48 16.10
N ASP A 103 0.79 7.27 15.04
CA ASP A 103 0.23 8.62 15.10
C ASP A 103 -1.30 8.59 15.33
N HIS A 104 -1.96 7.52 14.88
CA HIS A 104 -3.41 7.30 15.05
C HIS A 104 -3.83 6.85 16.47
N ASP A 105 -2.92 6.31 17.27
CA ASP A 105 -3.19 5.87 18.64
C ASP A 105 -3.02 7.01 19.68
N GLY A 106 -2.68 8.24 19.25
CA GLY A 106 -2.48 9.39 20.13
C GLY A 106 -1.28 9.25 21.09
N LEU A 107 -0.38 8.29 20.85
CA LEU A 107 0.77 7.97 21.72
C LEU A 107 2.07 8.67 21.30
N VAL A 108 2.07 9.44 20.22
CA VAL A 108 3.22 10.27 19.80
C VAL A 108 2.94 11.73 20.19
N PRO A 109 3.61 12.29 21.22
CA PRO A 109 3.58 13.73 21.43
C PRO A 109 4.21 14.39 20.20
N GLN A 110 3.62 15.49 19.74
CA GLN A 110 4.09 16.38 18.66
C GLN A 110 5.52 16.87 18.95
N ALA A 111 6.52 16.00 18.80
CA ALA A 111 7.93 16.31 18.86
C ALA A 111 8.34 16.62 17.43
N GLY A 112 8.58 17.90 17.20
CA GLY A 112 8.75 18.44 15.86
C GLY A 112 9.94 17.89 15.08
N LEU A 113 9.98 18.44 13.87
CA LEU A 113 11.06 18.42 12.89
C LEU A 113 10.98 17.29 11.84
N VAL A 114 10.69 17.78 10.62
CA VAL A 114 10.76 17.19 9.27
C VAL A 114 9.47 16.56 8.76
#